data_AF-A0A3Q7FH34-F1
#
_entry.id   AF-A0A3Q7FH34-F1
#
_cell.length_a   1.000
_cell.length_b   1.000
_cell.length_c   1.000
_cell.angle_alpha   90.00
_cell.angle_beta   90.00
_cell.angle_gamma   90.00
#
_symmetry.space_group_name_H-M   'P 1'
#
loop_
_entity.id
_entity.type
_entity.pdbx_description
1 polymer ?
#
loop_
_entity_poly.entity_id
_entity_poly.type
_entity_poly.pdbx_seq_one_letter_code
_entity_poly.pdbx_strand_id
1 'polypeptide(L)'
;MEGSVSFRFLVGAIFLGIFVGCGCSIENAADSATAVYIVTLKKAHFNEELNLKNQYHSRNGGSQRVNRFDKPSNFSHIDHMNGSYVSQMHDSLLRRVLRGEKYLKVYSYHYLINGFAVLVTPQQAFKLARRREVSNIVLDFSVKTATTHTPQFLGLPRGAWAQEGGYETAGVGIVIGFIDTGIDPTHPSFNDKSPEQTYPVPEHFSGICEVTLDFPSGSCNRKLVGARHFAASAITRGIFNATKDFASPFDGDGHGTHTASIAAGNHGVPVIVAGHYFGNASGMAPHTHIAVYKALYKSFGGFAADVVAAIDQRQPRMAWI
;
A
#
# COMPACT_ATOMS: atom_id res chain seq x y z
N MET A 1 56.02 -69.34 30.96
CA MET A 1 55.43 -68.50 32.00
C MET A 1 53.96 -68.34 31.68
N GLU A 2 53.17 -68.95 32.56
CA GLU A 2 51.75 -68.79 32.91
C GLU A 2 50.77 -68.10 31.95
N GLY A 3 49.65 -68.79 31.73
CA GLY A 3 48.43 -68.24 31.15
C GLY A 3 47.54 -67.53 32.18
N SER A 4 46.47 -66.91 31.69
CA SER A 4 45.34 -66.39 32.47
C SER A 4 44.19 -66.13 31.49
N VAL A 5 43.11 -66.92 31.47
CA VAL A 5 41.94 -66.95 32.38
C VAL A 5 40.92 -65.83 32.11
N SER A 6 39.72 -66.31 31.77
CA SER A 6 38.43 -65.63 31.62
C SER A 6 37.96 -64.95 32.91
N PHE A 7 37.16 -63.87 32.80
CA PHE A 7 36.02 -63.65 33.72
C PHE A 7 35.02 -62.62 33.15
N ARG A 8 33.76 -63.03 32.98
CA ARG A 8 32.58 -62.15 32.91
C ARG A 8 32.06 -61.98 34.33
N PHE A 9 31.72 -60.76 34.78
CA PHE A 9 30.72 -60.56 35.84
C PHE A 9 29.86 -59.33 35.59
N LEU A 10 28.56 -59.57 35.79
CA LEU A 10 27.42 -58.66 35.84
C LEU A 10 27.37 -58.03 37.24
N VAL A 11 27.14 -56.72 37.35
CA VAL A 11 26.61 -56.10 38.59
C VAL A 11 25.61 -55.01 38.20
N GLY A 12 24.37 -55.16 38.66
CA GLY A 12 23.35 -54.14 38.61
C GLY A 12 23.40 -53.23 39.83
N ALA A 13 22.84 -52.03 39.71
CA ALA A 13 22.37 -51.23 40.84
C ALA A 13 21.22 -50.32 40.39
N ILE A 14 20.04 -50.59 40.95
CA ILE A 14 18.91 -49.68 41.02
C ILE A 14 19.29 -48.59 42.02
N PHE A 15 19.18 -47.31 41.65
CA PHE A 15 18.97 -46.24 42.61
C PHE A 15 17.94 -45.23 42.09
N LEU A 16 16.83 -45.21 42.80
CA LEU A 16 15.81 -44.17 42.82
C LEU A 16 16.44 -42.90 43.40
N GLY A 17 16.37 -41.78 42.68
CA GLY A 17 16.92 -40.49 43.11
C GLY A 17 16.07 -39.34 42.58
N ILE A 18 15.56 -38.53 43.51
CA ILE A 18 14.49 -37.54 43.38
C ILE A 18 14.98 -36.24 42.71
N PHE A 19 14.04 -35.60 42.00
CA PHE A 19 14.00 -34.22 41.53
C PHE A 19 14.96 -33.23 42.21
N VAL A 20 15.77 -32.55 41.39
CA VAL A 20 16.12 -31.13 41.57
C VAL A 20 16.01 -30.47 40.20
N GLY A 21 15.07 -29.53 40.07
CA GLY A 21 14.85 -28.77 38.85
C GLY A 21 15.96 -27.77 38.56
N CYS A 22 16.30 -27.62 37.29
CA CYS A 22 16.87 -26.39 36.74
C CYS A 22 16.60 -26.34 35.22
N GLY A 23 15.78 -25.36 34.83
CA GLY A 23 15.79 -24.62 33.56
C GLY A 23 15.92 -25.37 32.23
N CYS A 24 14.83 -25.38 31.45
CA CYS A 24 14.77 -24.65 30.17
C CYS A 24 13.32 -24.59 29.68
N SER A 25 12.57 -23.59 30.16
CA SER A 25 11.31 -23.18 29.52
C SER A 25 11.63 -22.22 28.39
N ILE A 26 12.07 -22.75 27.24
CA ILE A 26 12.18 -21.99 25.99
C ILE A 26 11.28 -22.66 24.93
N GLU A 27 9.96 -22.73 25.19
CA GLU A 27 8.99 -23.09 24.13
C GLU A 27 7.68 -22.29 24.14
N ASN A 28 7.42 -21.37 25.10
CA ASN A 28 6.09 -20.72 25.21
C ASN A 28 6.03 -19.21 24.96
N ALA A 29 7.14 -18.53 24.69
CA ALA A 29 7.12 -17.07 24.47
C ALA A 29 6.82 -16.68 23.00
N ALA A 30 7.25 -17.49 22.03
CA ALA A 30 7.06 -17.19 20.61
C ALA A 30 5.62 -17.45 20.12
N ASP A 31 4.92 -18.42 20.72
CA ASP A 31 3.58 -18.82 20.27
C ASP A 31 2.46 -17.88 20.75
N SER A 32 2.74 -16.94 21.65
CA SER A 32 1.76 -15.96 22.17
C SER A 32 1.94 -14.53 21.67
N ALA A 33 3.03 -14.25 20.96
CA ALA A 33 3.31 -12.91 20.45
C ALA A 33 2.33 -12.55 19.32
N THR A 34 1.65 -11.42 19.46
CA THR A 34 0.77 -10.90 18.41
C THR A 34 1.56 -10.43 17.20
N ALA A 35 1.07 -10.73 16.01
CA ALA A 35 1.62 -10.24 14.75
C ALA A 35 0.51 -9.77 13.81
N VAL A 36 0.86 -8.95 12.82
CA VAL A 36 -0.11 -8.51 11.82
C VAL A 36 -0.21 -9.58 10.73
N TYR A 37 -1.45 -9.98 10.43
CA TYR A 37 -1.78 -10.89 9.35
C TYR A 37 -2.67 -10.18 8.33
N ILE A 38 -2.44 -10.46 7.05
CA ILE A 38 -3.32 -10.07 5.95
C ILE A 38 -4.26 -11.24 5.68
N VAL A 39 -5.56 -11.01 5.89
CA VAL A 39 -6.63 -11.99 5.67
C VAL A 39 -7.36 -11.64 4.38
N THR A 40 -7.37 -12.57 3.43
CA THR A 40 -8.13 -12.43 2.18
C THR A 40 -9.38 -13.30 2.27
N LEU A 41 -10.54 -12.71 1.99
CA LEU A 41 -11.82 -13.38 1.95
C LEU A 41 -12.15 -13.84 0.54
N LYS A 42 -12.92 -14.92 0.44
CA LYS A 42 -13.53 -15.31 -0.83
C LYS A 42 -14.49 -14.19 -1.25
N LYS A 43 -14.55 -13.84 -2.54
CA LYS A 43 -15.55 -12.88 -3.03
C LYS A 43 -16.94 -13.38 -2.62
N ALA A 44 -17.73 -12.51 -1.99
CA ALA A 44 -19.16 -12.78 -1.83
C ALA A 44 -19.78 -12.87 -3.24
N HIS A 45 -20.82 -13.70 -3.41
CA HIS A 45 -21.71 -13.68 -4.57
C HIS A 45 -22.46 -12.34 -4.63
N PHE A 46 -21.78 -11.24 -4.92
CA PHE A 46 -22.36 -9.89 -4.87
C PHE A 46 -22.98 -9.46 -6.20
N ASN A 47 -22.75 -10.21 -7.28
CA ASN A 47 -23.22 -9.87 -8.63
C ASN A 47 -24.61 -10.44 -9.00
N GLU A 48 -25.20 -11.34 -8.20
CA GLU A 48 -26.53 -11.91 -8.51
C GLU A 48 -27.69 -11.11 -7.90
N GLU A 49 -27.56 -10.59 -6.67
CA GLU A 49 -28.70 -10.01 -5.95
C GLU A 49 -29.01 -8.55 -6.35
N LEU A 50 -27.99 -7.80 -6.81
CA LEU A 50 -28.17 -6.45 -7.34
C LEU A 50 -28.81 -6.45 -8.75
N ASN A 51 -28.56 -7.47 -9.55
CA ASN A 51 -29.22 -7.64 -10.86
C ASN A 51 -30.70 -7.99 -10.71
N LEU A 52 -31.06 -8.78 -9.69
CA LEU A 52 -32.45 -9.16 -9.42
C LEU A 52 -33.30 -7.98 -8.94
N LYS A 53 -32.75 -7.08 -8.12
CA LYS A 53 -33.45 -5.86 -7.69
C LYS A 53 -33.61 -4.82 -8.80
N ASN A 54 -32.61 -4.68 -9.68
CA ASN A 54 -32.69 -3.76 -10.81
C ASN A 54 -33.67 -4.24 -11.89
N GLN A 55 -33.88 -5.55 -12.05
CA GLN A 55 -34.87 -6.08 -13.00
C GLN A 55 -36.33 -5.87 -12.56
N TYR A 56 -36.59 -5.85 -11.24
CA TYR A 56 -37.93 -5.66 -10.71
C TYR A 56 -38.41 -4.19 -10.76
N HIS A 57 -37.49 -3.22 -10.74
CA HIS A 57 -37.84 -1.80 -10.84
C HIS A 57 -37.95 -1.25 -12.28
N SER A 58 -37.55 -2.02 -13.30
CA SER A 58 -37.59 -1.57 -14.71
C SER A 58 -38.87 -1.96 -15.47
N ARG A 59 -39.76 -2.76 -14.86
CA ARG A 59 -41.07 -3.09 -15.45
C ARG A 59 -42.17 -2.14 -14.95
N ASN A 60 -42.10 -0.87 -15.34
CA ASN A 60 -43.29 -0.03 -15.54
C ASN A 60 -42.92 1.27 -16.27
N GLY A 61 -43.33 1.36 -17.54
CA GLY A 61 -43.62 2.62 -18.22
C GLY A 61 -42.61 3.12 -19.26
N GLY A 62 -43.01 3.06 -20.53
CA GLY A 62 -42.82 4.17 -21.47
C GLY A 62 -41.57 4.18 -22.35
N SER A 63 -41.75 3.85 -23.62
CA SER A 63 -40.81 4.08 -24.73
C SER A 63 -40.39 5.55 -24.84
N GLN A 64 -39.11 5.88 -24.61
CA GLN A 64 -38.47 7.10 -25.15
C GLN A 64 -36.99 6.88 -25.51
N ARG A 65 -36.60 7.56 -26.60
CA ARG A 65 -35.31 7.54 -27.31
C ARG A 65 -34.08 7.66 -26.40
N VAL A 66 -33.12 6.78 -26.64
CA VAL A 66 -31.74 6.85 -26.14
C VAL A 66 -31.03 8.05 -26.78
N ASN A 67 -30.70 9.05 -25.98
CA ASN A 67 -29.63 10.04 -26.24
C ASN A 67 -29.47 10.92 -25.00
N ARG A 68 -28.54 10.58 -24.10
CA ARG A 68 -27.68 11.49 -23.32
C ARG A 68 -26.77 10.65 -22.42
N PHE A 69 -25.46 10.80 -22.58
CA PHE A 69 -24.45 10.28 -21.68
C PHE A 69 -24.76 10.71 -20.23
N ASP A 70 -24.93 9.74 -19.34
CA ASP A 70 -25.14 9.99 -17.91
C ASP A 70 -23.89 10.62 -17.26
N LYS A 71 -24.15 11.61 -16.42
CA LYS A 71 -23.17 12.41 -15.66
C LYS A 71 -22.44 11.53 -14.62
N PRO A 72 -21.12 11.69 -14.40
CA PRO A 72 -20.33 10.79 -13.54
C PRO A 72 -20.40 11.09 -12.03
N SER A 73 -21.28 11.98 -11.56
CA SER A 73 -21.35 12.38 -10.14
C SER A 73 -21.76 11.26 -9.17
N ASN A 74 -22.31 10.16 -9.66
CA ASN A 74 -22.79 9.05 -8.82
C ASN A 74 -21.70 8.01 -8.48
N PHE A 75 -20.53 8.04 -9.14
CA PHE A 75 -19.52 6.99 -8.97
C PHE A 75 -18.84 7.04 -7.60
N SER A 76 -18.41 8.24 -7.14
CA SER A 76 -17.74 8.42 -5.85
C SER A 76 -18.65 8.09 -4.65
N HIS A 77 -19.95 8.38 -4.75
CA HIS A 77 -20.92 8.06 -3.70
C HIS A 77 -21.19 6.55 -3.61
N ILE A 78 -21.31 5.86 -4.74
CA ILE A 78 -21.49 4.40 -4.79
C ILE A 78 -20.23 3.67 -4.29
N ASP A 79 -19.05 4.14 -4.67
CA ASP A 79 -17.76 3.62 -4.22
C ASP A 79 -17.55 3.75 -2.71
N HIS A 80 -17.89 4.92 -2.15
CA HIS A 80 -17.80 5.15 -0.70
C HIS A 80 -18.81 4.31 0.10
N MET A 81 -20.01 4.08 -0.45
CA MET A 81 -21.02 3.20 0.15
C MET A 81 -20.61 1.72 0.08
N ASN A 82 -20.00 1.29 -1.03
CA ASN A 82 -19.46 -0.06 -1.18
C ASN A 82 -18.29 -0.33 -0.21
N GLY A 83 -17.37 0.62 -0.05
CA GLY A 83 -16.26 0.50 0.92
C GLY A 83 -16.76 0.41 2.38
N SER A 84 -17.76 1.22 2.74
CA SER A 84 -18.38 1.17 4.07
C SER A 84 -19.02 -0.20 4.36
N TYR A 85 -19.78 -0.74 3.39
CA TYR A 85 -20.40 -2.05 3.52
C TYR A 85 -19.38 -3.19 3.65
N VAL A 86 -18.34 -3.20 2.81
CA VAL A 86 -17.29 -4.23 2.86
C VAL A 86 -16.56 -4.20 4.21
N SER A 87 -16.21 -3.02 4.71
CA SER A 87 -15.58 -2.85 6.04
C SER A 87 -16.48 -3.39 7.17
N GLN A 88 -17.79 -3.14 7.13
CA GLN A 88 -18.74 -3.69 8.10
C GLN A 88 -18.83 -5.22 8.05
N MET A 89 -18.71 -5.82 6.87
CA MET A 89 -18.65 -7.28 6.74
C MET A 89 -17.37 -7.83 7.39
N HIS A 90 -16.22 -7.18 7.20
CA HIS A 90 -14.98 -7.56 7.87
C HIS A 90 -15.12 -7.51 9.39
N ASP A 91 -15.69 -6.44 9.92
CA ASP A 91 -15.90 -6.27 11.37
C ASP A 91 -16.87 -7.31 11.93
N SER A 92 -17.88 -7.69 11.16
CA SER A 92 -18.82 -8.72 11.54
C SER A 92 -18.18 -10.12 11.57
N LEU A 93 -17.28 -10.42 10.63
CA LEU A 93 -16.50 -11.65 10.65
C LEU A 93 -15.56 -11.70 11.86
N LEU A 94 -14.78 -10.64 12.09
CA LEU A 94 -13.83 -10.55 13.21
C LEU A 94 -14.55 -10.74 14.55
N ARG A 95 -15.64 -10.01 14.79
CA ARG A 95 -16.43 -10.15 16.03
C ARG A 95 -16.98 -11.56 16.24
N ARG A 96 -17.48 -12.19 15.17
CA ARG A 96 -18.06 -13.55 15.23
C ARG A 96 -17.01 -14.63 15.53
N VAL A 97 -15.83 -14.51 14.93
CA VAL A 97 -14.76 -15.52 15.04
C VAL A 97 -14.00 -15.39 16.35
N LEU A 98 -13.68 -14.16 16.74
CA LEU A 98 -12.83 -13.88 17.90
C LEU A 98 -13.64 -13.68 19.19
N ARG A 99 -14.97 -13.59 19.13
CA ARG A 99 -15.90 -13.72 20.28
C ARG A 99 -15.52 -12.91 21.53
N GLY A 100 -15.10 -11.66 21.35
CA GLY A 100 -14.72 -10.76 22.46
C GLY A 100 -13.25 -10.86 22.88
N GLU A 101 -12.44 -11.71 22.25
CA GLU A 101 -10.98 -11.65 22.39
C GLU A 101 -10.46 -10.30 21.86
N LYS A 102 -9.36 -9.83 22.44
CA LYS A 102 -8.73 -8.58 21.99
C LYS A 102 -8.04 -8.79 20.64
N TYR A 103 -8.28 -7.86 19.71
CA TYR A 103 -7.61 -7.75 18.42
C TYR A 103 -7.59 -6.28 18.00
N LEU A 104 -6.74 -5.95 17.03
CA LEU A 104 -6.74 -4.63 16.39
C LEU A 104 -6.81 -4.80 14.87
N LYS A 105 -7.89 -4.34 14.25
CA LYS A 105 -7.98 -4.24 12.80
C LYS A 105 -7.14 -3.05 12.34
N VAL A 106 -6.11 -3.31 11.55
CA VAL A 106 -5.16 -2.31 11.04
C VAL A 106 -5.71 -1.65 9.77
N TYR A 107 -6.21 -2.47 8.83
CA TYR A 107 -6.79 -2.00 7.57
C TYR A 107 -7.99 -2.84 7.16
N SER A 108 -8.91 -2.24 6.41
CA SER A 108 -9.89 -2.95 5.57
C SER A 108 -9.60 -2.60 4.13
N TYR A 109 -9.49 -3.63 3.29
CA TYR A 109 -9.23 -3.54 1.86
C TYR A 109 -10.49 -3.93 1.09
N HIS A 110 -10.85 -3.17 0.06
CA HIS A 110 -12.09 -3.43 -0.67
C HIS A 110 -11.98 -3.32 -2.19
N TYR A 111 -10.94 -2.67 -2.74
CA TYR A 111 -10.79 -2.55 -4.19
C TYR A 111 -9.83 -3.59 -4.78
N LEU A 112 -8.63 -3.72 -4.22
CA LEU A 112 -7.58 -4.64 -4.69
C LEU A 112 -7.89 -6.07 -4.25
N ILE A 113 -8.17 -6.24 -2.96
CA ILE A 113 -8.56 -7.52 -2.36
C ILE A 113 -9.76 -7.30 -1.46
N ASN A 114 -10.67 -8.28 -1.40
CA ASN A 114 -11.67 -8.33 -0.33
C ASN A 114 -10.99 -8.92 0.91
N GLY A 115 -10.53 -8.06 1.83
CA GLY A 115 -9.74 -8.54 2.95
C GLY A 115 -9.41 -7.45 3.96
N PHE A 116 -8.66 -7.81 4.99
CA PHE A 116 -8.26 -6.88 6.04
C PHE A 116 -6.90 -7.27 6.61
N ALA A 117 -6.18 -6.30 7.17
CA ALA A 117 -5.01 -6.55 8.01
C ALA A 117 -5.41 -6.47 9.48
N VAL A 118 -4.95 -7.40 10.29
CA VAL A 118 -5.31 -7.48 11.72
C VAL A 118 -4.13 -7.94 12.56
N LEU A 119 -3.91 -7.27 13.69
CA LEU A 119 -2.97 -7.69 14.74
C LEU A 119 -3.67 -8.71 15.65
N VAL A 120 -3.18 -9.94 15.64
CA VAL A 120 -3.74 -11.09 16.37
C VAL A 120 -2.65 -12.08 16.80
N THR A 121 -2.95 -12.97 17.74
CA THR A 121 -2.06 -14.09 18.08
C THR A 121 -2.09 -15.19 17.01
N PRO A 122 -1.09 -16.09 16.96
CA PRO A 122 -1.10 -17.25 16.06
C PRO A 122 -2.37 -18.11 16.21
N GLN A 123 -2.87 -18.31 17.44
CA GLN A 123 -4.09 -19.10 17.67
C GLN A 123 -5.34 -18.41 17.12
N GLN A 124 -5.41 -17.08 17.20
CA GLN A 124 -6.48 -16.29 16.60
C GLN A 124 -6.41 -16.31 15.07
N ALA A 125 -5.22 -16.18 14.50
CA ALA A 125 -4.99 -16.34 13.06
C ALA A 125 -5.45 -17.73 12.58
N PHE A 126 -5.16 -18.78 13.35
CA PHE A 126 -5.64 -20.14 13.07
C PHE A 126 -7.18 -20.26 13.13
N LYS A 127 -7.84 -19.61 14.10
CA LYS A 127 -9.32 -19.56 14.16
C LYS A 127 -9.91 -18.91 12.91
N LEU A 128 -9.28 -17.83 12.42
CA LEU A 128 -9.68 -17.14 11.18
C LEU A 128 -9.46 -18.05 9.95
N ALA A 129 -8.31 -18.70 9.85
CA ALA A 129 -7.94 -19.58 8.73
C ALA A 129 -8.97 -20.71 8.48
N ARG A 130 -9.62 -21.20 9.55
CA ARG A 130 -10.60 -22.29 9.47
C ARG A 130 -12.00 -21.86 9.01
N ARG A 131 -12.21 -20.57 8.79
CA ARG A 131 -13.51 -20.04 8.34
C ARG A 131 -13.70 -20.29 6.86
N ARG A 132 -14.91 -20.70 6.47
CA ARG A 132 -15.25 -20.98 5.06
C ARG A 132 -15.15 -19.72 4.21
N GLU A 133 -15.41 -18.57 4.81
CA GLU A 133 -15.35 -17.23 4.24
C GLU A 133 -13.90 -16.79 3.92
N VAL A 134 -12.90 -17.33 4.64
CA VAL A 134 -11.49 -16.98 4.47
C VAL A 134 -10.90 -17.81 3.33
N SER A 135 -10.22 -17.12 2.40
CA SER A 135 -9.51 -17.74 1.28
C SER A 135 -8.04 -17.95 1.60
N ASN A 136 -7.41 -16.97 2.24
CA ASN A 136 -6.00 -17.01 2.58
C ASN A 136 -5.73 -16.16 3.83
N ILE A 137 -4.69 -16.52 4.58
CA ILE A 137 -4.14 -15.73 5.66
C ILE A 137 -2.63 -15.79 5.59
N VAL A 138 -1.97 -14.63 5.57
CA VAL A 138 -0.53 -14.53 5.41
C VAL A 138 0.03 -13.60 6.47
N LEU A 139 1.17 -13.97 7.05
CA LEU A 139 1.91 -13.09 7.95
C LEU A 139 2.43 -11.89 7.15
N ASP A 140 2.18 -10.68 7.64
CA ASP A 140 2.62 -9.46 6.97
C ASP A 140 4.15 -9.32 7.08
N PHE A 141 4.80 -8.97 5.96
CA PHE A 141 6.24 -9.07 5.75
C PHE A 141 6.84 -7.74 5.28
N SER A 142 8.14 -7.55 5.49
CA SER A 142 8.84 -6.32 5.12
C SER A 142 9.12 -6.23 3.62
N VAL A 143 8.99 -5.01 3.09
CA VAL A 143 9.31 -4.64 1.71
C VAL A 143 10.39 -3.55 1.70
N LYS A 144 11.12 -3.41 0.59
CA LYS A 144 12.18 -2.39 0.43
C LYS A 144 12.02 -1.69 -0.90
N THR A 145 12.59 -0.48 -1.00
CA THR A 145 12.69 0.24 -2.27
C THR A 145 13.51 -0.57 -3.27
N ALA A 146 13.06 -0.57 -4.53
CA ALA A 146 13.79 -1.14 -5.65
C ALA A 146 13.66 -0.19 -6.84
N THR A 147 14.78 0.30 -7.35
CA THR A 147 14.83 1.07 -8.60
C THR A 147 15.84 0.45 -9.55
N THR A 148 15.42 0.24 -10.80
CA THR A 148 16.32 -0.04 -11.92
C THR A 148 16.43 1.21 -12.80
N HIS A 149 17.57 1.33 -13.48
CA HIS A 149 18.14 2.57 -14.03
C HIS A 149 17.35 3.26 -15.17
N THR A 150 17.71 4.53 -15.35
CA THR A 150 17.07 5.70 -15.98
C THR A 150 16.99 5.74 -17.53
N PRO A 151 16.23 6.71 -18.10
CA PRO A 151 15.69 6.65 -19.47
C PRO A 151 16.57 7.18 -20.61
N GLN A 152 17.79 7.64 -20.36
CA GLN A 152 18.72 8.02 -21.44
C GLN A 152 19.04 6.82 -22.35
N PHE A 153 18.88 5.61 -21.85
CA PHE A 153 18.94 4.38 -22.62
C PHE A 153 17.81 4.25 -23.67
N LEU A 154 16.67 4.92 -23.49
CA LEU A 154 15.44 4.68 -24.26
C LEU A 154 15.22 5.65 -25.45
N GLY A 155 16.12 6.61 -25.71
CA GLY A 155 16.08 7.44 -26.93
C GLY A 155 14.83 8.34 -27.11
N LEU A 156 14.08 8.60 -26.04
CA LEU A 156 12.75 9.25 -26.11
C LEU A 156 12.68 10.65 -26.75
N PRO A 157 13.69 11.55 -26.60
CA PRO A 157 13.63 12.86 -27.24
C PRO A 157 13.51 12.80 -28.78
N ARG A 158 13.88 11.68 -29.41
CA ARG A 158 13.73 11.42 -30.85
C ARG A 158 12.75 10.26 -31.15
N GLY A 159 12.10 9.72 -30.11
CA GLY A 159 11.25 8.54 -30.17
C GLY A 159 9.79 8.87 -29.90
N ALA A 160 9.16 8.19 -28.93
CA ALA A 160 7.73 8.29 -28.64
C ALA A 160 7.22 9.73 -28.47
N TRP A 161 8.01 10.63 -27.86
CA TRP A 161 7.61 12.04 -27.71
C TRP A 161 7.48 12.75 -29.05
N ALA A 162 8.42 12.56 -29.98
CA ALA A 162 8.37 13.22 -31.29
C ALA A 162 7.23 12.68 -32.18
N GLN A 163 6.82 11.42 -31.96
CA GLN A 163 5.73 10.77 -32.70
C GLN A 163 4.33 11.16 -32.20
N GLU A 164 4.21 11.48 -30.90
CA GLU A 164 2.92 11.76 -30.23
C GLU A 164 2.68 13.26 -29.92
N GLY A 165 3.42 14.17 -30.57
CA GLY A 165 3.16 15.62 -30.52
C GLY A 165 4.11 16.46 -29.66
N GLY A 166 5.22 15.89 -29.17
CA GLY A 166 6.26 16.57 -28.42
C GLY A 166 6.13 16.43 -26.90
N TYR A 167 7.06 17.03 -26.16
CA TYR A 167 7.03 16.99 -24.69
C TYR A 167 5.88 17.83 -24.11
N GLU A 168 5.34 18.80 -24.86
CA GLU A 168 4.31 19.75 -24.42
C GLU A 168 2.94 19.09 -24.14
N THR A 169 2.69 17.92 -24.73
CA THR A 169 1.44 17.16 -24.55
C THR A 169 1.65 15.79 -23.89
N ALA A 170 2.90 15.42 -23.61
CA ALA A 170 3.26 14.10 -23.11
C ALA A 170 2.62 13.81 -21.74
N GLY A 171 1.59 12.96 -21.76
CA GLY A 171 0.87 12.49 -20.56
C GLY A 171 -0.20 13.44 -20.02
N VAL A 172 -0.63 14.45 -20.80
CA VAL A 172 -1.74 15.33 -20.41
C VAL A 172 -2.99 14.52 -20.01
N GLY A 173 -3.59 14.87 -18.88
CA GLY A 173 -4.80 14.22 -18.37
C GLY A 173 -4.60 12.85 -17.72
N ILE A 174 -3.35 12.37 -17.63
CA ILE A 174 -2.99 11.14 -16.92
C ILE A 174 -2.51 11.48 -15.52
N VAL A 175 -2.91 10.68 -14.54
CA VAL A 175 -2.38 10.71 -13.17
C VAL A 175 -1.51 9.49 -12.94
N ILE A 176 -0.27 9.69 -12.53
CA ILE A 176 0.64 8.62 -12.11
C ILE A 176 0.65 8.55 -10.59
N GLY A 177 0.28 7.39 -10.04
CA GLY A 177 0.33 7.05 -8.64
C GLY A 177 1.67 6.42 -8.28
N PHE A 178 2.36 6.98 -7.27
CA PHE A 178 3.64 6.47 -6.78
C PHE A 178 3.48 5.84 -5.41
N ILE A 179 3.98 4.61 -5.23
CA ILE A 179 4.08 3.97 -3.92
C ILE A 179 5.55 3.89 -3.52
N ASP A 180 6.01 4.91 -2.80
CA ASP A 180 7.44 5.11 -2.53
C ASP A 180 7.65 5.74 -1.13
N THR A 181 8.76 6.45 -0.92
CA THR A 181 9.14 7.09 0.35
C THR A 181 8.47 8.44 0.62
N GLY A 182 7.58 8.87 -0.28
CA GLY A 182 6.87 10.15 -0.20
C GLY A 182 7.26 11.10 -1.31
N ILE A 183 7.01 12.39 -1.10
CA ILE A 183 7.44 13.45 -2.01
C ILE A 183 7.84 14.72 -1.26
N ASP A 184 8.87 15.40 -1.74
CA ASP A 184 9.12 16.81 -1.40
C ASP A 184 8.26 17.70 -2.32
N PRO A 185 7.17 18.31 -1.82
CA PRO A 185 6.26 19.11 -2.63
C PRO A 185 6.89 20.44 -3.08
N THR A 186 8.00 20.85 -2.47
CA THR A 186 8.68 22.11 -2.78
C THR A 186 9.66 21.99 -3.95
N HIS A 187 9.94 20.77 -4.39
CA HIS A 187 10.90 20.52 -5.46
C HIS A 187 10.45 21.16 -6.78
N PRO A 188 11.32 21.89 -7.52
CA PRO A 188 10.94 22.61 -8.74
C PRO A 188 10.29 21.76 -9.83
N SER A 189 10.63 20.46 -9.89
CA SER A 189 10.02 19.50 -10.81
C SER A 189 8.52 19.29 -10.64
N PHE A 190 7.92 19.74 -9.53
CA PHE A 190 6.50 19.56 -9.23
C PHE A 190 5.74 20.88 -9.14
N ASN A 191 6.32 21.98 -9.61
CA ASN A 191 5.70 23.28 -9.61
C ASN A 191 4.57 23.37 -10.68
N ASP A 192 3.47 24.06 -10.37
CA ASP A 192 2.34 24.26 -11.29
C ASP A 192 2.11 25.73 -11.68
N LYS A 193 3.08 26.59 -11.35
CA LYS A 193 3.02 28.05 -11.55
C LYS A 193 3.66 28.55 -12.84
N SER A 194 4.13 27.65 -13.72
CA SER A 194 4.68 28.07 -15.00
C SER A 194 3.56 28.61 -15.90
N PRO A 195 3.68 29.84 -16.44
CA PRO A 195 2.69 30.39 -17.36
C PRO A 195 2.60 29.59 -18.68
N GLU A 196 3.65 28.83 -19.02
CA GLU A 196 3.72 27.99 -20.22
C GLU A 196 3.11 26.59 -20.01
N GLN A 197 2.82 26.20 -18.76
CA GLN A 197 2.45 24.83 -18.40
C GLN A 197 1.13 24.80 -17.64
N THR A 198 0.04 24.46 -18.35
CA THR A 198 -1.27 24.26 -17.75
C THR A 198 -1.46 22.81 -17.32
N TYR A 199 -1.88 22.60 -16.07
CA TYR A 199 -2.22 21.29 -15.52
C TYR A 199 -3.74 21.21 -15.26
N PRO A 200 -4.56 20.91 -16.29
CA PRO A 200 -5.99 20.70 -16.09
C PRO A 200 -6.20 19.38 -15.36
N VAL A 201 -6.44 19.43 -14.05
CA VAL A 201 -6.72 18.24 -13.24
C VAL A 201 -7.94 17.53 -13.83
N PRO A 202 -7.86 16.20 -14.11
CA PRO A 202 -8.97 15.47 -14.69
C PRO A 202 -10.20 15.56 -13.78
N GLU A 203 -11.37 15.91 -14.34
CA GLU A 203 -12.63 16.10 -13.59
C GLU A 203 -13.03 14.89 -12.73
N HIS A 204 -12.53 13.71 -13.09
CA HIS A 204 -12.89 12.43 -12.44
C HIS A 204 -11.87 12.01 -11.36
N PHE A 205 -10.79 12.77 -11.18
CA PHE A 205 -9.77 12.45 -10.19
C PHE A 205 -10.11 13.13 -8.86
N SER A 206 -10.28 12.32 -7.82
CA SER A 206 -10.60 12.77 -6.46
C SER A 206 -9.56 12.27 -5.45
N GLY A 207 -8.30 12.62 -5.67
CA GLY A 207 -7.22 12.35 -4.72
C GLY A 207 -7.40 13.13 -3.41
N ILE A 208 -6.94 12.55 -2.31
CA ILE A 208 -6.85 13.23 -1.02
C ILE A 208 -5.46 13.84 -0.91
N CYS A 209 -5.39 15.11 -0.51
CA CYS A 209 -4.17 15.72 -0.02
C CYS A 209 -4.21 15.75 1.51
N GLU A 210 -3.44 14.86 2.13
CA GLU A 210 -3.32 14.82 3.57
C GLU A 210 -2.59 16.05 4.09
N VAL A 211 -3.07 16.62 5.20
CA VAL A 211 -2.47 17.81 5.82
C VAL A 211 -1.89 17.43 7.17
N THR A 212 -0.59 17.64 7.33
CA THR A 212 0.15 17.38 8.57
C THR A 212 1.11 18.54 8.86
N LEU A 213 1.79 18.51 10.00
CA LEU A 213 2.77 19.54 10.37
C LEU A 213 3.86 19.72 9.29
N ASP A 214 4.44 18.61 8.83
CA ASP A 214 5.51 18.59 7.82
C ASP A 214 4.99 18.54 6.37
N PHE A 215 3.68 18.62 6.19
CA PHE A 215 3.02 18.62 4.88
C PHE A 215 1.77 19.51 4.95
N PRO A 216 1.96 20.84 5.05
CA PRO A 216 0.88 21.77 5.34
C PRO A 216 -0.09 21.92 4.17
N SER A 217 -1.23 22.57 4.44
CA SER A 217 -2.19 22.94 3.40
C SER A 217 -1.49 23.76 2.29
N GLY A 218 -1.76 23.40 1.04
CA GLY A 218 -1.09 23.99 -0.14
C GLY A 218 0.15 23.22 -0.61
N SER A 219 0.53 22.12 0.05
CA SER A 219 1.59 21.22 -0.43
C SER A 219 1.20 20.50 -1.72
N CYS A 220 -0.09 20.13 -1.87
CA CYS A 220 -0.62 19.70 -3.17
C CYS A 220 -0.99 20.91 -4.02
N ASN A 221 -0.86 20.75 -5.34
CA ASN A 221 -1.16 21.77 -6.34
C ASN A 221 -1.76 21.08 -7.59
N ARG A 222 -1.78 21.75 -8.75
CA ARG A 222 -2.34 21.13 -9.95
C ARG A 222 -1.45 20.05 -10.56
N LYS A 223 -0.17 20.00 -10.21
CA LYS A 223 0.79 18.96 -10.62
C LYS A 223 0.75 17.77 -9.66
N LEU A 224 0.95 18.01 -8.36
CA LEU A 224 0.79 17.04 -7.28
C LEU A 224 -0.65 17.10 -6.76
N VAL A 225 -1.50 16.22 -7.29
CA VAL A 225 -2.97 16.27 -7.10
C VAL A 225 -3.46 15.40 -5.93
N GLY A 226 -2.58 14.58 -5.35
CA GLY A 226 -2.90 13.77 -4.19
C GLY A 226 -1.65 13.31 -3.45
N ALA A 227 -1.72 13.26 -2.13
CA ALA A 227 -0.60 12.88 -1.28
C ALA A 227 -1.14 12.27 0.02
N ARG A 228 -0.74 11.04 0.33
CA ARG A 228 -1.14 10.30 1.54
C ARG A 228 0.02 9.45 2.05
N HIS A 229 -0.05 9.04 3.31
CA HIS A 229 0.88 8.07 3.88
C HIS A 229 0.17 6.85 4.51
N PHE A 230 0.93 5.75 4.62
CA PHE A 230 0.51 4.46 5.16
C PHE A 230 1.63 3.91 6.04
N ALA A 231 1.40 3.93 7.35
CA ALA A 231 2.34 3.40 8.35
C ALA A 231 1.63 2.64 9.47
N ALA A 232 0.33 2.35 9.35
CA ALA A 232 -0.43 1.81 10.47
C ALA A 232 0.11 0.43 10.88
N SER A 233 0.60 -0.36 9.92
CA SER A 233 1.22 -1.66 10.20
C SER A 233 2.56 -1.50 10.93
N ALA A 234 3.40 -0.54 10.53
CA ALA A 234 4.66 -0.22 11.20
C ALA A 234 4.47 0.36 12.61
N ILE A 235 3.51 1.28 12.78
CA ILE A 235 3.15 1.89 14.07
C ILE A 235 2.60 0.83 15.02
N THR A 236 1.71 -0.04 14.54
CA THR A 236 1.10 -1.11 15.34
C THR A 236 2.14 -2.09 15.89
N ARG A 237 3.23 -2.32 15.14
CA ARG A 237 4.36 -3.16 15.58
C ARG A 237 5.32 -2.45 16.54
N GLY A 238 5.20 -1.14 16.73
CA GLY A 238 6.15 -0.34 17.50
C GLY A 238 7.50 -0.14 16.79
N ILE A 239 7.57 -0.35 15.48
CA ILE A 239 8.80 -0.19 14.68
C ILE A 239 8.95 1.26 14.20
N PHE A 240 7.84 1.96 13.99
CA PHE A 240 7.83 3.34 13.53
C PHE A 240 8.49 4.28 14.56
N ASN A 241 9.48 5.06 14.12
CA ASN A 241 10.18 6.01 14.97
C ASN A 241 9.94 7.46 14.50
N ALA A 242 9.07 8.17 15.19
CA ALA A 242 8.69 9.56 14.86
C ALA A 242 9.85 10.58 14.95
N THR A 243 11.00 10.22 15.51
CA THR A 243 12.20 11.09 15.50
C THR A 243 13.05 10.94 14.24
N LYS A 244 12.82 9.86 13.46
CA LYS A 244 13.56 9.54 12.25
C LYS A 244 12.70 9.51 11.00
N ASP A 245 11.41 9.21 11.17
CA ASP A 245 10.45 9.02 10.09
C ASP A 245 9.25 9.95 10.27
N PHE A 246 8.71 10.42 9.14
CA PHE A 246 7.56 11.31 9.11
C PHE A 246 6.28 10.53 8.82
N ALA A 247 5.31 10.57 9.75
CA ALA A 247 3.96 10.06 9.55
C ALA A 247 3.14 11.09 8.74
N SER A 248 3.63 11.37 7.54
CA SER A 248 3.08 12.34 6.58
C SER A 248 3.52 11.95 5.16
N PRO A 249 2.90 12.52 4.11
CA PRO A 249 3.33 12.28 2.73
C PRO A 249 4.74 12.81 2.40
N PHE A 250 5.33 13.62 3.28
CA PHE A 250 6.65 14.22 3.08
C PHE A 250 7.74 13.15 2.92
N ASP A 251 8.64 13.37 1.96
CA ASP A 251 9.77 12.48 1.70
C ASP A 251 10.95 12.75 2.64
N GLY A 252 11.16 11.85 3.60
CA GLY A 252 12.33 11.91 4.50
C GLY A 252 13.57 11.17 3.96
N ASP A 253 13.46 10.49 2.82
CA ASP A 253 14.52 9.67 2.24
C ASP A 253 15.11 10.31 0.98
N GLY A 254 14.24 10.73 0.06
CA GLY A 254 14.57 11.31 -1.24
C GLY A 254 14.29 10.38 -2.41
N HIS A 255 14.17 9.07 -2.18
CA HIS A 255 13.94 8.09 -3.24
C HIS A 255 12.63 8.36 -4.00
N GLY A 256 11.51 8.58 -3.30
CA GLY A 256 10.21 8.88 -3.90
C GLY A 256 10.20 10.16 -4.71
N THR A 257 10.81 11.23 -4.20
CA THR A 257 10.99 12.51 -4.91
C THR A 257 11.79 12.30 -6.20
N HIS A 258 12.90 11.56 -6.11
CA HIS A 258 13.73 11.25 -7.26
C HIS A 258 12.98 10.41 -8.31
N THR A 259 12.31 9.31 -7.91
CA THR A 259 11.50 8.46 -8.78
C THR A 259 10.38 9.25 -9.46
N ALA A 260 9.63 10.06 -8.71
CA ALA A 260 8.55 10.89 -9.24
C ALA A 260 9.07 11.93 -10.23
N SER A 261 10.25 12.52 -9.97
CA SER A 261 10.87 13.48 -10.88
C SER A 261 11.31 12.83 -12.20
N ILE A 262 11.80 11.59 -12.18
CA ILE A 262 12.17 10.85 -13.39
C ILE A 262 10.93 10.55 -14.22
N ALA A 263 9.85 10.06 -13.61
CA ALA A 263 8.67 9.67 -14.36
C ALA A 263 7.85 10.88 -14.84
N ALA A 264 7.66 11.88 -13.99
CA ALA A 264 6.65 12.91 -14.17
C ALA A 264 7.15 14.33 -13.86
N GLY A 265 8.44 14.55 -13.63
CA GLY A 265 8.98 15.88 -13.38
C GLY A 265 8.78 16.84 -14.56
N ASN A 266 8.57 18.12 -14.26
CA ASN A 266 8.47 19.16 -15.28
C ASN A 266 9.70 19.16 -16.19
N HIS A 267 9.49 19.54 -17.45
CA HIS A 267 10.56 19.72 -18.42
C HIS A 267 11.34 21.00 -18.11
N GLY A 268 12.64 21.02 -18.41
CA GLY A 268 13.44 22.23 -18.38
C GLY A 268 13.93 22.65 -16.98
N VAL A 269 13.85 21.77 -15.98
CA VAL A 269 14.21 22.09 -14.60
C VAL A 269 15.75 22.13 -14.46
N PRO A 270 16.36 23.26 -14.09
CA PRO A 270 17.82 23.34 -13.93
C PRO A 270 18.33 22.39 -12.85
N VAL A 271 19.33 21.58 -13.18
CA VAL A 271 20.02 20.69 -12.23
C VAL A 271 21.26 21.41 -11.72
N ILE A 272 21.22 21.83 -10.45
CA ILE A 272 22.32 22.51 -9.78
C ILE A 272 22.75 21.70 -8.55
N VAL A 273 23.98 21.21 -8.54
CA VAL A 273 24.54 20.43 -7.42
C VAL A 273 25.83 21.11 -6.96
N ALA A 274 25.90 21.43 -5.67
CA ALA A 274 27.04 22.16 -5.08
C ALA A 274 27.44 23.44 -5.85
N GLY A 275 26.45 24.15 -6.42
CA GLY A 275 26.66 25.37 -7.20
C GLY A 275 27.03 25.16 -8.67
N HIS A 276 27.16 23.92 -9.13
CA HIS A 276 27.48 23.60 -10.53
C HIS A 276 26.23 23.21 -11.33
N TYR A 277 26.11 23.73 -12.55
CA TYR A 277 25.01 23.44 -13.46
C TYR A 277 25.31 22.21 -14.32
N PHE A 278 24.41 21.22 -14.29
CA PHE A 278 24.54 19.93 -14.98
C PHE A 278 23.55 19.77 -16.15
N GLY A 279 22.92 20.87 -16.59
CA GLY A 279 21.88 20.84 -17.61
C GLY A 279 20.47 20.93 -17.02
N ASN A 280 19.48 20.64 -17.87
CA ASN A 280 18.08 20.65 -17.47
C ASN A 280 17.54 19.22 -17.39
N ALA A 281 16.87 18.91 -16.29
CA ALA A 281 16.12 17.68 -16.10
C ALA A 281 14.73 17.77 -16.74
N SER A 282 14.19 16.59 -17.05
CA SER A 282 12.83 16.41 -17.52
C SER A 282 12.33 15.04 -17.07
N GLY A 283 11.08 14.96 -16.66
CA GLY A 283 10.40 13.69 -16.51
C GLY A 283 10.12 13.01 -17.85
N MET A 284 9.75 11.73 -17.79
CA MET A 284 9.30 10.91 -18.91
C MET A 284 7.96 11.37 -19.51
N ALA A 285 7.10 11.95 -18.68
CA ALA A 285 5.84 12.52 -19.10
C ALA A 285 5.61 13.84 -18.33
N PRO A 286 6.23 14.95 -18.79
CA PRO A 286 6.27 16.19 -18.01
C PRO A 286 4.91 16.83 -17.73
N HIS A 287 3.86 16.47 -18.48
CA HIS A 287 2.52 17.06 -18.31
C HIS A 287 1.55 16.15 -17.54
N THR A 288 2.00 15.03 -16.98
CA THR A 288 1.16 14.19 -16.11
C THR A 288 0.95 14.83 -14.74
N HIS A 289 -0.15 14.47 -14.10
CA HIS A 289 -0.36 14.72 -12.68
C HIS A 289 0.28 13.60 -11.84
N ILE A 290 0.59 13.92 -10.59
CA ILE A 290 1.26 13.03 -9.65
C ILE A 290 0.33 12.82 -8.45
N ALA A 291 0.16 11.56 -8.05
CA ALA A 291 -0.43 11.19 -6.78
C ALA A 291 0.56 10.33 -5.99
N VAL A 292 0.81 10.65 -4.72
CA VAL A 292 1.81 9.95 -3.92
C VAL A 292 1.17 9.24 -2.74
N TYR A 293 1.55 7.98 -2.56
CA TYR A 293 1.10 7.10 -1.50
C TYR A 293 2.33 6.55 -0.80
N LYS A 294 2.82 7.28 0.21
CA LYS A 294 3.99 6.88 0.98
C LYS A 294 3.70 5.62 1.77
N ALA A 295 4.38 4.52 1.46
CA ALA A 295 4.32 3.27 2.21
C ALA A 295 5.71 2.71 2.56
N LEU A 296 6.76 3.42 2.12
CA LEU A 296 8.16 3.09 2.39
C LEU A 296 8.79 4.20 3.23
N TYR A 297 9.74 3.80 4.06
CA TYR A 297 10.39 4.60 5.09
C TYR A 297 11.86 4.24 5.13
N LYS A 298 12.70 5.25 5.35
CA LYS A 298 14.15 5.12 5.31
C LYS A 298 14.68 4.09 6.30
N SER A 299 14.10 4.07 7.51
CA SER A 299 14.63 3.28 8.62
C SER A 299 14.31 1.79 8.54
N PHE A 300 13.18 1.41 7.92
CA PHE A 300 12.69 0.02 7.92
C PHE A 300 12.16 -0.48 6.57
N GLY A 301 12.16 0.33 5.52
CA GLY A 301 11.47 0.03 4.26
C GLY A 301 9.96 0.18 4.46
N GLY A 302 9.17 -0.87 4.25
CA GLY A 302 7.74 -0.85 4.52
C GLY A 302 7.22 -2.22 4.90
N PHE A 303 5.90 -2.33 5.07
CA PHE A 303 5.21 -3.60 5.26
C PHE A 303 4.19 -3.83 4.14
N ALA A 304 4.00 -5.10 3.75
CA ALA A 304 3.05 -5.46 2.71
C ALA A 304 1.63 -4.96 3.02
N ALA A 305 1.20 -4.95 4.29
CA ALA A 305 -0.10 -4.42 4.66
C ALA A 305 -0.26 -2.91 4.40
N ASP A 306 0.79 -2.12 4.62
CA ASP A 306 0.81 -0.67 4.32
C ASP A 306 0.83 -0.43 2.80
N VAL A 307 1.63 -1.20 2.06
CA VAL A 307 1.67 -1.15 0.58
C VAL A 307 0.34 -1.56 -0.04
N VAL A 308 -0.27 -2.64 0.43
CA VAL A 308 -1.60 -3.08 -0.03
C VAL A 308 -2.63 -1.99 0.27
N ALA A 309 -2.56 -1.32 1.42
CA ALA A 309 -3.44 -0.20 1.76
C ALA A 309 -3.27 0.99 0.81
N ALA A 310 -2.03 1.27 0.40
CA ALA A 310 -1.70 2.30 -0.59
C ALA A 310 -2.27 1.97 -1.97
N ILE A 311 -2.04 0.75 -2.49
CA ILE A 311 -2.60 0.28 -3.77
C ILE A 311 -4.14 0.28 -3.73
N ASP A 312 -4.72 -0.07 -2.58
CA ASP A 312 -6.17 -0.08 -2.38
C ASP A 312 -6.79 1.34 -2.43
N GLN A 313 -6.00 2.42 -2.48
CA GLN A 313 -6.53 3.78 -2.73
C GLN A 313 -6.84 4.07 -4.20
N ARG A 314 -7.49 3.11 -4.86
CA ARG A 314 -7.85 3.20 -6.28
C ARG A 314 -8.61 4.50 -6.59
N GLN A 315 -8.19 5.16 -7.66
CA GLN A 315 -8.94 6.22 -8.34
C GLN A 315 -9.11 5.86 -9.82
N PRO A 316 -10.19 6.31 -10.49
CA PRO A 316 -10.36 6.14 -11.93
C PRO A 316 -9.19 6.76 -12.73
N ARG A 317 -8.72 6.06 -13.78
CA ARG A 317 -7.67 6.52 -14.72
C ARG A 317 -6.32 6.90 -14.09
N MET A 318 -5.96 6.26 -12.97
CA MET A 318 -4.61 6.32 -12.41
C MET A 318 -3.76 5.17 -12.96
N ALA A 319 -2.53 5.47 -13.37
CA ALA A 319 -1.48 4.48 -13.65
C ALA A 319 -0.56 4.36 -12.43
N TRP A 320 -0.18 3.15 -12.03
CA TRP A 320 0.71 2.94 -10.86
C TRP A 320 2.17 2.75 -11.31
N ILE A 321 3.10 3.37 -10.60
CA ILE A 321 4.55 3.17 -10.70
C ILE A 321 5.10 2.86 -9.31
#